data_AF-A0A369T4Z5-F1
#
_entry.id   AF-A0A369T4Z5-F1
#
_cell.length_a   1.000
_cell.length_b   1.000
_cell.length_c   1.000
_cell.angle_alpha   90.00
_cell.angle_beta   90.00
_cell.angle_gamma   90.00
#
_symmetry.space_group_name_H-M   'P 1'
#
loop_
_entity.id
_entity.type
_entity.pdbx_description
1 polymer ?
#
loop_
_entity_poly.entity_id
_entity_poly.type
_entity_poly.pdbx_seq_one_letter_code
_entity_poly.pdbx_strand_id
1 'polypeptide(L)'
;MAEKSIADAIKSAVKDLTQLEVVTMVGPVSVKTNDTGKIVADIAPDTDTKAMVTRIDLIDGDIRNLVDPVFVTGDLQSVRDFHNEQVKKGNDIIVRNIEAVADLAKKIETLFP
;
A
#
# COMPACT_ATOMS: atom_id res chain seq x y z
N MET A 1 -7.77 -26.33 -17.67
CA MET A 1 -7.29 -25.12 -16.98
C MET A 1 -5.79 -25.25 -16.90
N ALA A 2 -5.02 -24.42 -17.59
CA ALA A 2 -3.56 -24.52 -17.56
C ALA A 2 -3.07 -24.09 -16.16
N GLU A 3 -2.31 -24.95 -15.48
CA GLU A 3 -1.61 -24.57 -14.25
C GLU A 3 -0.68 -23.40 -14.59
N LYS A 4 -0.86 -22.26 -13.91
CA LYS A 4 0.08 -21.15 -14.01
C LYS A 4 1.45 -21.67 -13.56
N SER A 5 2.46 -21.49 -14.41
CA SER A 5 3.81 -21.88 -14.02
C SER A 5 4.26 -21.06 -12.82
N ILE A 6 5.14 -21.61 -11.99
CA ILE A 6 5.75 -20.88 -10.87
C ILE A 6 6.40 -19.57 -11.36
N ALA A 7 6.95 -19.58 -12.59
CA ALA A 7 7.51 -18.38 -13.22
C ALA A 7 6.47 -17.28 -13.47
N ASP A 8 5.24 -17.62 -13.86
CA ASP A 8 4.16 -16.65 -14.07
C ASP A 8 3.66 -16.05 -12.75
N ALA A 9 3.61 -16.86 -11.69
CA ALA A 9 3.28 -16.40 -10.35
C ALA A 9 4.33 -15.42 -9.80
N ILE A 10 5.62 -15.75 -9.97
CA ILE A 10 6.73 -14.88 -9.58
C ILE A 10 6.72 -13.56 -10.39
N LYS A 11 6.56 -13.62 -11.72
CA LYS A 11 6.48 -12.41 -12.56
C LYS A 11 5.33 -11.49 -12.15
N SER A 12 4.15 -12.04 -11.83
CA SER A 12 3.02 -11.25 -11.34
C SER A 12 3.32 -10.61 -9.99
N ALA A 13 3.86 -11.40 -9.05
CA ALA A 13 4.20 -10.89 -7.71
C ALA A 13 5.26 -9.80 -7.76
N VAL A 14 6.29 -9.94 -8.61
CA VAL A 14 7.31 -8.91 -8.82
C VAL A 14 6.69 -7.62 -9.38
N LYS A 15 5.77 -7.72 -10.35
CA LYS A 15 5.09 -6.55 -10.91
C LYS A 15 4.21 -5.83 -9.87
N ASP A 16 3.58 -6.57 -8.97
CA ASP A 16 2.74 -5.96 -7.92
C ASP A 16 3.59 -5.34 -6.79
N LEU A 17 4.86 -5.75 -6.64
CA LEU A 17 5.80 -5.18 -5.68
C LEU A 17 6.44 -3.87 -6.14
N THR A 18 6.22 -3.41 -7.38
CA THR A 18 6.91 -2.21 -7.89
C THR A 18 6.21 -0.91 -7.53
N GLN A 19 5.02 -0.97 -6.92
CA GLN A 19 4.25 0.23 -6.56
C GLN A 19 3.84 0.18 -5.09
N LEU A 20 4.05 1.29 -4.40
CA LEU A 20 3.49 1.54 -3.08
C LEU A 20 2.42 2.62 -3.20
N GLU A 21 1.20 2.32 -2.72
CA GLU A 21 0.15 3.30 -2.55
C GLU A 21 -0.28 3.33 -1.08
N VAL A 22 -0.18 4.49 -0.45
CA VAL A 22 -0.65 4.73 0.91
C VAL A 22 -1.75 5.77 0.85
N VAL A 23 -2.93 5.39 1.34
CA VAL A 23 -4.10 6.27 1.43
C VAL A 23 -4.45 6.44 2.90
N THR A 24 -4.57 7.69 3.34
CA THR A 24 -5.08 8.04 4.67
C THR A 24 -6.26 8.97 4.48
N MET A 25 -7.40 8.58 5.03
CA MET A 25 -8.65 9.33 4.94
C MET A 25 -9.11 9.70 6.35
N VAL A 26 -9.62 10.91 6.50
CA VAL A 26 -10.21 11.43 7.74
C VAL A 26 -11.60 11.92 7.40
N GLY A 27 -12.58 11.43 8.14
CA GLY A 27 -13.98 11.80 7.97
C GLY A 27 -14.84 11.15 9.04
N PRO A 28 -16.14 11.44 9.06
CA PRO A 28 -17.09 10.77 9.94
C PRO A 28 -17.05 9.25 9.69
N VAL A 29 -17.04 8.46 10.77
CA VAL A 29 -16.93 6.99 10.68
C VAL A 29 -18.32 6.37 10.78
N SER A 30 -18.67 5.53 9.81
CA SER A 30 -19.82 4.65 9.87
C SER A 30 -19.39 3.29 10.41
N VAL A 31 -19.94 2.89 11.55
CA VAL A 31 -19.71 1.56 12.13
C VAL A 31 -20.94 0.69 11.85
N LYS A 32 -20.75 -0.42 11.15
CA LYS A 32 -21.78 -1.40 10.83
C LYS A 32 -21.33 -2.80 11.22
N THR A 33 -22.28 -3.67 11.51
CA THR A 33 -22.00 -5.11 11.62
C THR A 33 -22.30 -5.73 10.27
N ASN A 34 -21.33 -6.45 9.69
CA ASN A 34 -21.56 -7.18 8.44
C ASN A 34 -22.37 -8.46 8.68
N ASP A 35 -22.72 -9.15 7.60
CA ASP A 35 -23.51 -10.39 7.62
C ASP A 35 -22.85 -11.53 8.41
N THR A 36 -21.55 -11.43 8.71
CA THR A 36 -20.80 -12.41 9.53
C THR A 36 -20.71 -12.02 11.00
N GLY A 37 -21.38 -10.96 11.44
CA GLY A 37 -21.33 -10.48 12.83
C GLY A 37 -20.05 -9.70 13.18
N LYS A 38 -19.21 -9.38 12.19
CA LYS A 38 -17.97 -8.63 12.38
C LYS A 38 -18.25 -7.13 12.31
N ILE A 39 -17.68 -6.37 13.25
CA ILE A 39 -17.68 -4.92 13.18
C ILE A 39 -16.83 -4.48 11.98
N VAL A 40 -17.44 -3.68 11.12
CA VAL A 40 -16.80 -3.01 9.98
C VAL A 40 -16.97 -1.51 10.20
N ALA A 41 -15.86 -0.80 10.28
CA ALA A 41 -15.83 0.66 10.29
C ALA A 41 -15.40 1.12 8.91
N ASP A 42 -16.13 2.07 8.35
CA ASP A 42 -15.84 2.70 7.06
C ASP A 42 -15.96 4.22 7.20
N ILE A 43 -15.37 4.96 6.26
CA ILE A 43 -15.63 6.40 6.14
C ILE A 43 -17.08 6.53 5.66
N ALA A 44 -17.87 7.33 6.38
CA ALA A 44 -19.22 7.64 5.95
C ALA A 44 -19.17 8.31 4.56
N PRO A 45 -20.13 8.03 3.67
CA PRO A 45 -20.11 8.54 2.31
C PRO A 45 -20.36 10.07 2.20
N ASP A 46 -20.25 10.81 3.30
CA ASP A 46 -20.43 12.25 3.32
C ASP A 46 -19.21 13.01 2.80
N THR A 47 -19.51 14.16 2.20
CA THR A 47 -18.63 14.96 1.33
C THR A 47 -17.48 15.67 2.06
N ASP A 48 -17.38 15.53 3.38
CA ASP A 48 -16.36 16.23 4.17
C ASP A 48 -15.10 15.40 4.43
N THR A 49 -14.97 14.25 3.75
CA THR A 49 -13.76 13.42 3.83
C THR A 49 -12.54 14.16 3.30
N LYS A 50 -11.47 14.16 4.09
CA LYS A 50 -10.15 14.71 3.76
C LYS A 50 -9.20 13.55 3.53
N ALA A 51 -8.34 13.65 2.53
CA ALA A 51 -7.43 12.55 2.19
C ALA A 51 -5.99 13.00 1.95
N MET A 52 -5.08 12.07 2.26
CA MET A 52 -3.69 12.07 1.82
C MET A 52 -3.44 10.79 1.05
N VAL A 53 -2.88 10.93 -0.15
CA VAL A 53 -2.49 9.81 -1.01
C VAL A 53 -1.03 9.98 -1.38
N THR A 54 -0.21 9.00 -1.05
CA THR A 54 1.17 8.90 -1.51
C THR A 54 1.29 7.69 -2.43
N ARG A 55 1.80 7.91 -3.63
CA ARG A 55 2.18 6.85 -4.58
C ARG A 55 3.67 6.91 -4.83
N ILE A 56 4.34 5.76 -4.70
CA ILE A 56 5.76 5.60 -5.00
C ILE A 56 5.90 4.53 -6.06
N ASP A 57 6.50 4.89 -7.18
CA ASP A 57 7.07 3.93 -8.13
C ASP A 57 8.46 3.51 -7.64
N LEU A 58 8.64 2.23 -7.37
CA LEU A 58 9.87 1.70 -6.80
C LEU A 58 10.91 1.33 -7.86
N ILE A 59 10.54 1.35 -9.14
CA ILE A 59 11.49 1.17 -10.24
C ILE A 59 12.13 2.51 -10.56
N ASP A 60 11.29 3.51 -10.84
CA ASP A 60 11.76 4.81 -11.31
C ASP A 60 12.04 5.79 -10.16
N GLY A 61 11.57 5.47 -8.94
CA GLY A 61 11.72 6.32 -7.76
C GLY A 61 10.77 7.51 -7.74
N ASP A 62 9.81 7.57 -8.66
CA ASP A 62 8.83 8.64 -8.76
C ASP A 62 7.88 8.64 -7.57
N ILE A 63 7.74 9.81 -6.92
CA ILE A 63 6.83 9.99 -5.78
C ILE A 63 5.78 11.03 -6.13
N ARG A 64 4.50 10.67 -5.99
CA ARG A 64 3.36 11.56 -6.16
C ARG A 64 2.57 11.66 -4.88
N ASN A 65 2.34 12.89 -4.42
CA ASN A 65 1.56 13.18 -3.22
C ASN A 65 0.31 13.99 -3.61
N LEU A 66 -0.86 13.52 -3.21
CA LEU A 66 -2.10 14.30 -3.22
C LEU A 66 -2.51 14.53 -1.77
N VAL A 67 -2.58 15.80 -1.37
CA VAL A 67 -2.79 16.18 0.02
C VAL A 67 -3.90 17.22 0.06
N ASP A 68 -4.96 16.96 0.82
CA ASP A 68 -5.96 17.98 1.10
C ASP A 68 -5.31 19.16 1.87
N PRO A 69 -5.57 20.42 1.52
CA PRO A 69 -4.97 21.59 2.16
C PRO A 69 -5.03 21.60 3.69
N VAL A 70 -6.06 21.00 4.29
CA VAL A 70 -6.21 20.93 5.77
C VAL A 70 -5.04 20.21 6.46
N PHE A 71 -4.36 19.29 5.77
CA PHE A 71 -3.18 18.60 6.32
C PHE A 71 -1.91 19.46 6.26
N VAL A 72 -1.95 20.60 5.56
CA VAL A 72 -0.84 21.56 5.47
C VAL A 72 -1.01 22.71 6.45
N THR A 73 -2.25 23.09 6.77
CA THR A 73 -2.57 24.20 7.68
C THR A 73 -2.22 23.92 9.15
N GLY A 74 -2.08 22.65 9.54
CA GLY A 74 -1.62 22.22 10.86
C GLY A 74 -2.70 21.57 11.75
N ASP A 75 -3.98 21.76 11.44
CA ASP A 75 -5.09 21.20 12.25
C ASP A 75 -5.05 19.67 12.31
N LEU A 76 -4.55 19.03 11.25
CA LEU A 76 -4.39 17.57 11.15
C LEU A 76 -2.91 17.15 11.11
N GLN A 77 -2.03 17.89 11.79
CA GLN A 77 -0.59 17.61 11.84
C GLN A 77 -0.28 16.17 12.29
N SER A 78 -0.94 15.70 13.34
CA SER A 78 -0.75 14.34 13.86
C SER A 78 -1.14 13.25 12.85
N VAL A 79 -2.17 13.51 12.04
CA VAL A 79 -2.59 12.59 10.97
C VAL A 79 -1.59 12.60 9.83
N ARG A 80 -1.05 13.77 9.47
CA ARG A 80 0.03 13.86 8.48
C ARG A 80 1.26 13.08 8.92
N ASP A 81 1.65 13.22 10.19
CA ASP A 81 2.81 12.51 10.73
C ASP A 81 2.57 10.99 10.78
N PHE A 82 1.36 10.57 11.15
CA PHE A 82 0.94 9.18 11.05
C PHE A 82 1.02 8.67 9.60
N HIS A 83 0.52 9.41 8.62
CA HIS A 83 0.60 9.03 7.20
C HIS A 83 2.05 8.84 6.75
N ASN A 84 2.93 9.79 7.08
CA ASN A 84 4.36 9.71 6.75
C ASN A 84 5.03 8.48 7.39
N GLU A 85 4.65 8.13 8.61
CA GLU A 85 5.12 6.90 9.26
C GLU A 85 4.65 5.65 8.50
N GLN A 86 3.40 5.62 8.02
CA GLN A 86 2.90 4.52 7.18
C GLN A 86 3.62 4.43 5.84
N VAL A 87 3.91 5.56 5.19
CA VAL A 87 4.70 5.61 3.95
C VAL A 87 6.07 4.99 4.16
N LYS A 88 6.77 5.38 5.24
CA LYS A 88 8.09 4.83 5.56
C LYS A 88 8.02 3.33 5.82
N LYS A 89 7.11 2.89 6.68
CA LYS A 89 6.91 1.46 6.99
C LYS A 89 6.56 0.65 5.74
N GLY A 90 5.69 1.18 4.87
CA GLY A 90 5.29 0.55 3.62
C GLY A 90 6.46 0.37 2.67
N ASN A 91 7.29 1.40 2.50
CA ASN A 91 8.51 1.32 1.70
C ASN A 91 9.47 0.26 2.24
N ASP A 92 9.74 0.27 3.55
CA ASP A 92 10.61 -0.72 4.20
C ASP A 92 10.09 -2.16 4.05
N ILE A 93 8.77 -2.37 4.06
CA ILE A 93 8.16 -3.69 3.85
C ILE A 93 8.35 -4.14 2.41
N ILE A 94 8.09 -3.27 1.43
CA ILE A 94 8.17 -3.65 0.02
C ILE A 94 9.62 -3.92 -0.39
N VAL A 95 10.58 -3.12 0.06
CA VAL A 95 12.01 -3.37 -0.18
C VAL A 95 12.40 -4.76 0.32
N ARG A 96 12.04 -5.11 1.55
CA ARG A 96 12.29 -6.46 2.11
C ARG A 96 11.61 -7.57 1.32
N ASN A 97 10.40 -7.33 0.80
CA ASN A 97 9.71 -8.31 -0.03
C ASN A 97 10.41 -8.50 -1.39
N ILE A 98 10.86 -7.42 -2.02
CA ILE A 98 11.63 -7.48 -3.28
C ILE A 98 12.93 -8.26 -3.08
N GLU A 99 13.67 -7.98 -2.00
CA GLU A 99 14.87 -8.70 -1.63
C GLU A 99 14.62 -10.20 -1.45
N ALA A 100 13.57 -10.56 -0.70
CA ALA A 100 13.19 -11.96 -0.47
C ALA A 100 12.83 -12.69 -1.79
N VAL A 101 12.15 -12.01 -2.71
CA VAL A 101 11.81 -12.57 -4.02
C VAL A 101 13.06 -12.72 -4.90
N ALA A 102 13.96 -11.73 -4.89
CA ALA A 102 15.23 -11.82 -5.61
C ALA A 102 16.10 -12.98 -5.11
N ASP A 103 16.14 -13.20 -3.80
CA ASP A 103 16.86 -14.32 -3.20
C ASP A 103 16.24 -15.67 -3.54
N LEU A 104 14.90 -15.75 -3.57
CA LEU A 104 14.20 -16.95 -4.03
C LEU A 104 14.53 -17.25 -5.51
N ALA A 105 14.53 -16.23 -6.37
CA ALA A 105 14.84 -16.38 -7.79
C ALA A 105 16.26 -16.93 -8.02
N LYS A 106 17.27 -16.38 -7.35
CA LYS A 106 18.66 -16.87 -7.43
C LYS A 106 18.78 -18.34 -7.01
N LYS A 107 18.05 -18.75 -5.96
CA LYS A 107 18.06 -20.14 -5.49
C LYS A 107 17.42 -21.09 -6.50
N ILE A 108 16.37 -20.66 -7.20
CA ILE A 108 15.73 -21.46 -8.25
C ILE A 108 16.66 -21.64 -9.45
N GLU A 109 17.34 -20.58 -9.90
CA GLU A 109 18.32 -20.65 -10.99
C GLU A 109 19.46 -21.64 -10.69
N THR A 110 19.91 -21.71 -9.44
CA THR A 110 20.94 -22.67 -9.01
C THR A 110 20.44 -24.13 -9.05
N LEU A 111 19.13 -24.36 -8.90
CA LEU A 111 18.52 -25.70 -8.89
C LEU A 111 18.22 -26.23 -10.31
N PHE A 112 18.10 -25.34 -11.29
CA PHE A 112 17.82 -25.65 -12.69
C PHE A 112 18.82 -24.91 -13.60
N PRO A 113 20.06 -25.39 -13.72
CA PRO A 113 21.11 -24.74 -14.52
C PRO A 113 20.83 -24.74 -16.02
#